data_AF-A0A8X7T118-F1
#
_entry.id   AF-A0A8X7T118-F1
#
_cell.length_a   1.000
_cell.length_b   1.000
_cell.length_c   1.000
_cell.angle_alpha   90.00
_cell.angle_beta   90.00
_cell.angle_gamma   90.00
#
_symmetry.space_group_name_H-M   'P 1'
#
loop_
_entity.id
_entity.type
_entity.pdbx_description
1 polymer ?
#
loop_
_entity_poly.entity_id
_entity_poly.type
_entity_poly.pdbx_seq_one_letter_code
_entity_poly.pdbx_strand_id
1 'polypeptide(L)'
;MGGGQLERGAILKQSTQDLTALARDGKCDSVIGRDEEIRRTIQILSRRTKSNPVLVGSAGVGKTAVMEGLAQCIVDKEVPESFQGKRILALDLAGLLAGASYRGAFEERFRALIGDVEAEEGNIIVFIDESTSYSVSARQRVA
;
A
#
# COMPACT_ATOMS: atom_id res chain seq x y z
N MET A 1 -13.28 -20.35 -26.66
CA MET A 1 -13.50 -19.66 -25.38
C MET A 1 -12.23 -18.87 -25.11
N GLY A 2 -12.24 -17.58 -25.42
CA GLY A 2 -11.03 -16.74 -25.45
C GLY A 2 -10.45 -16.58 -24.04
N GLY A 3 -9.17 -16.93 -23.88
CA GLY A 3 -8.40 -16.53 -22.71
C GLY A 3 -8.31 -15.01 -22.74
N GLY A 4 -9.08 -14.35 -21.88
CA GLY A 4 -9.00 -12.91 -21.68
C GLY A 4 -7.59 -12.58 -21.23
N GLN A 5 -6.79 -12.05 -22.14
CA GLN A 5 -5.49 -11.51 -21.82
C GLN A 5 -5.74 -10.33 -20.89
N LEU A 6 -5.51 -10.54 -19.58
CA LEU A 6 -5.60 -9.47 -18.59
C LEU A 6 -4.72 -8.32 -19.09
N GLU A 7 -5.33 -7.15 -19.31
CA GLU A 7 -4.59 -5.97 -19.75
C GLU A 7 -3.48 -5.64 -18.74
N ARG A 8 -2.32 -5.17 -19.22
CA ARG A 8 -1.21 -4.77 -18.33
C ARG A 8 -1.71 -3.75 -17.30
N GLY A 9 -1.43 -3.97 -16.02
CA GLY A 9 -1.88 -3.10 -14.93
C GLY A 9 -3.31 -3.37 -14.45
N ALA A 10 -4.04 -4.33 -15.02
CA ALA A 10 -5.43 -4.59 -14.66
C ALA A 10 -5.57 -5.10 -13.22
N ILE A 11 -4.64 -5.94 -12.76
CA ILE A 11 -4.69 -6.49 -11.39
C ILE A 11 -4.34 -5.42 -10.38
N LEU A 12 -3.30 -4.62 -10.66
CA LEU A 12 -2.94 -3.47 -9.84
C LEU A 12 -4.11 -2.50 -9.67
N LYS A 13 -4.79 -2.12 -10.75
CA LYS A 13 -5.94 -1.19 -10.70
C LYS A 13 -7.15 -1.76 -9.95
N GLN A 14 -7.43 -3.05 -10.09
CA GLN A 14 -8.58 -3.69 -9.43
C GLN A 14 -8.33 -3.95 -7.94
N SER A 15 -7.06 -4.17 -7.57
CA SER A 15 -6.69 -4.56 -6.20
C SER A 15 -6.18 -3.38 -5.37
N THR A 16 -6.08 -2.18 -5.95
CA THR A 16 -5.57 -1.00 -5.23
C THR A 16 -6.47 0.21 -5.34
N GLN A 17 -6.36 1.09 -4.35
CA GLN A 17 -6.97 2.41 -4.33
C GLN A 17 -5.86 3.47 -4.44
N ASP A 18 -6.00 4.42 -5.38
CA ASP A 18 -5.01 5.49 -5.57
C ASP A 18 -5.26 6.64 -4.57
N LEU A 19 -4.49 6.63 -3.47
CA LEU A 19 -4.57 7.66 -2.43
C LEU A 19 -4.09 9.02 -2.94
N THR A 20 -3.17 9.05 -3.91
CA THR A 20 -2.71 10.31 -4.52
C THR A 20 -3.79 10.92 -5.40
N ALA A 21 -4.57 10.11 -6.11
CA ALA A 21 -5.75 10.59 -6.83
C ALA A 21 -6.81 11.13 -5.87
N LEU A 22 -7.07 10.45 -4.76
CA LEU A 22 -8.00 10.94 -3.73
C LEU A 22 -7.54 12.25 -3.10
N ALA A 23 -6.24 12.40 -2.82
CA ALA A 23 -5.67 13.65 -2.32
C ALA A 23 -5.83 14.80 -3.33
N ARG A 24 -5.59 14.55 -4.63
CA ARG A 24 -5.82 15.55 -5.70
C ARG A 24 -7.29 15.97 -5.77
N ASP A 25 -8.20 15.04 -5.55
CA ASP A 25 -9.64 15.28 -5.55
C ASP A 25 -10.14 15.91 -4.24
N GLY A 26 -9.28 16.12 -3.24
CA GLY A 26 -9.66 16.64 -1.92
C GLY A 26 -10.54 15.68 -1.12
N LYS A 27 -10.45 14.37 -1.40
CA LYS A 27 -11.26 13.31 -0.77
C LYS A 27 -10.51 12.56 0.35
N CYS A 28 -9.24 12.87 0.59
CA CYS A 28 -8.52 12.36 1.76
C CYS A 28 -8.91 13.15 3.01
N ASP A 29 -9.01 12.45 4.14
CA ASP A 29 -9.24 13.11 5.42
C ASP A 29 -8.04 14.00 5.80
N SER A 30 -8.32 15.14 6.44
CA SER A 30 -7.27 16.04 6.90
C SER A 30 -6.42 15.38 8.00
N VAL A 31 -5.13 15.23 7.75
CA VAL A 31 -4.20 14.57 8.66
C VAL A 31 -3.59 15.61 9.61
N ILE A 32 -3.82 15.44 10.92
CA ILE A 32 -3.31 16.36 11.96
C ILE A 32 -2.33 15.62 12.87
N GLY A 33 -1.15 16.21 13.11
CA GLY A 33 -0.19 15.73 14.09
C GLY A 33 0.55 14.44 13.70
N ARG A 34 0.70 14.18 12.39
CA ARG A 34 1.45 13.03 11.84
C ARG A 34 2.70 13.42 11.04
N ASP A 35 3.14 14.67 11.18
CA ASP A 35 4.26 15.23 10.41
C ASP A 35 5.56 14.44 10.62
N GLU A 36 5.81 13.97 11.85
CA GLU A 36 7.00 13.18 12.17
C GLU A 36 6.97 11.81 11.47
N GLU A 37 5.84 11.10 11.52
CA GLU A 37 5.67 9.80 10.87
C GLU A 37 5.75 9.90 9.34
N ILE A 38 5.13 10.92 8.75
CA ILE A 38 5.19 11.18 7.30
C ILE A 38 6.64 11.45 6.90
N ARG A 39 7.33 12.35 7.62
CA ARG A 39 8.74 12.69 7.36
C ARG A 39 9.65 11.48 7.49
N ARG A 40 9.45 10.65 8.52
CA ARG A 40 10.23 9.43 8.74
C ARG A 40 9.97 8.39 7.65
N THR A 41 8.75 8.29 7.16
CA THR A 41 8.36 7.41 6.05
C THR A 41 9.10 7.81 4.76
N ILE A 42 9.10 9.11 4.42
CA ILE A 42 9.88 9.66 3.28
C ILE A 42 11.37 9.34 3.43
N GLN A 43 11.93 9.59 4.62
CA GLN A 43 13.34 9.32 4.89
C GLN A 43 13.71 7.85 4.71
N ILE A 44 12.85 6.91 5.13
CA ILE A 44 13.09 5.47 4.96
C ILE A 44 12.99 5.08 3.49
N LEU A 45 11.92 5.50 2.80
CA LEU A 45 11.72 5.23 1.37
C LEU A 45 12.84 5.80 0.48
N SER A 46 13.52 6.86 0.94
CA SER A 46 14.66 7.48 0.24
C SER A 46 15.99 6.72 0.39
N ARG A 47 16.06 5.67 1.22
CA ARG A 47 17.31 4.93 1.48
C ARG A 47 17.70 4.06 0.29
N ARG A 48 19.00 3.82 0.13
CA ARG A 48 19.53 2.85 -0.83
C ARG A 48 19.25 1.40 -0.44
N THR A 49 19.15 1.12 0.86
CA THR A 49 18.89 -0.23 1.40
C THR A 49 17.87 -0.16 2.52
N LYS A 50 17.05 -1.22 2.68
CA LYS A 50 15.95 -1.29 3.65
C LYS A 50 15.02 -0.07 3.54
N SER A 51 14.61 0.24 2.30
CA SER A 51 13.76 1.37 1.96
C SER A 51 12.26 1.10 2.16
N ASN A 52 11.87 -0.06 2.69
CA ASN A 52 10.47 -0.40 2.92
C ASN A 52 10.10 -0.10 4.38
N PRO A 53 9.43 1.03 4.69
CA PRO A 53 9.00 1.35 6.03
C PRO A 53 7.91 0.39 6.50
N VAL A 54 7.90 0.11 7.80
CA VAL A 54 6.81 -0.63 8.46
C VAL A 54 6.23 0.29 9.54
N LEU A 55 4.97 0.67 9.36
CA LEU A 55 4.24 1.50 10.34
C LEU A 55 3.69 0.60 11.46
N VAL A 56 4.25 0.74 12.65
CA VAL A 56 3.87 -0.06 13.83
C VAL A 56 2.96 0.76 14.74
N GLY A 57 1.88 0.14 15.23
CA GLY A 57 0.90 0.75 16.11
C GLY A 57 -0.36 -0.11 16.23
N SER A 58 -1.18 0.17 17.24
CA SER A 58 -2.45 -0.53 17.47
C SER A 58 -3.43 -0.35 16.30
N ALA A 59 -4.44 -1.20 16.20
CA ALA A 59 -5.52 -1.00 15.24
C ALA A 59 -6.24 0.34 15.49
N GLY A 60 -6.64 1.03 14.42
CA GLY A 60 -7.38 2.29 14.53
C GLY A 60 -6.55 3.53 14.88
N VAL A 61 -5.22 3.43 15.01
CA VAL A 61 -4.37 4.61 15.28
C VAL A 61 -4.16 5.52 14.07
N GLY A 62 -4.69 5.16 12.90
CA GLY A 62 -4.58 5.96 11.68
C GLY A 62 -3.27 5.75 10.91
N LYS A 63 -2.82 4.50 10.74
CA LYS A 63 -1.67 4.19 9.86
C LYS A 63 -1.96 4.61 8.41
N THR A 64 -3.19 4.41 7.96
CA THR A 64 -3.70 4.86 6.67
C THR A 64 -3.62 6.38 6.55
N ALA A 65 -3.94 7.12 7.62
CA ALA A 65 -3.82 8.58 7.65
C ALA A 65 -2.37 9.05 7.43
N VAL A 66 -1.34 8.31 7.86
CA VAL A 66 0.05 8.64 7.54
C VAL A 66 0.30 8.55 6.02
N MET A 67 -0.29 7.56 5.35
CA MET A 67 -0.14 7.39 3.89
C MET A 67 -0.97 8.40 3.10
N GLU A 68 -2.17 8.75 3.58
CA GLU A 68 -3.00 9.81 3.00
C GLU A 68 -2.31 11.18 3.15
N GLY A 69 -1.70 11.45 4.30
CA GLY A 69 -0.90 12.66 4.51
C GLY A 69 0.33 12.71 3.60
N LEU A 70 1.02 11.58 3.42
CA LEU A 70 2.11 11.50 2.45
C LEU A 70 1.61 11.73 1.00
N ALA A 71 0.43 11.20 0.65
CA ALA A 71 -0.18 11.43 -0.66
C ALA A 71 -0.46 12.92 -0.87
N GLN A 72 -0.97 13.61 0.15
CA GLN A 72 -1.20 15.04 0.14
C GLN A 72 0.11 15.82 -0.05
N CYS A 73 1.17 15.50 0.70
CA CYS A 73 2.48 16.12 0.52
C CYS A 73 3.04 15.95 -0.90
N ILE A 74 2.82 14.79 -1.53
CA ILE A 74 3.24 14.57 -2.93
C ILE A 74 2.46 15.47 -3.89
N VAL A 75 1.15 15.62 -3.69
CA VAL A 75 0.29 16.50 -4.50
C VAL A 75 0.69 17.97 -4.36
N ASP A 76 0.95 18.39 -3.12
CA ASP A 76 1.34 19.76 -2.78
C ASP A 76 2.82 20.06 -3.08
N LYS A 77 3.57 19.04 -3.57
CA LYS A 77 5.00 19.11 -3.87
C LYS A 77 5.88 19.42 -2.66
N GLU A 78 5.41 19.09 -1.47
CA GLU A 78 6.14 19.19 -0.19
C GLU A 78 7.00 17.95 0.09
N VAL A 79 7.59 17.38 -0.96
CA VAL A 79 8.43 16.18 -0.90
C VAL A 79 9.72 16.38 -1.71
N PRO A 80 10.79 15.62 -1.42
CA PRO A 80 12.00 15.63 -2.24
C PRO A 80 11.69 15.33 -3.71
N GLU A 81 12.53 15.82 -4.64
CA GLU A 81 12.36 15.59 -6.08
C GLU A 81 12.18 14.12 -6.45
N SER A 82 12.87 13.22 -5.73
CA SER A 82 12.76 11.78 -5.93
C SER A 82 11.37 11.21 -5.64
N PHE A 83 10.47 11.94 -4.97
CA PHE A 83 9.08 11.55 -4.67
C PHE A 83 8.05 12.30 -5.51
N GLN A 84 8.46 13.39 -6.16
CA GLN A 84 7.53 14.17 -6.97
C GLN A 84 6.96 13.32 -8.11
N GLY A 85 5.65 13.44 -8.32
CA GLY A 85 4.95 12.69 -9.37
C GLY A 85 4.71 11.22 -9.06
N LYS A 86 5.23 10.67 -7.96
CA LYS A 86 4.90 9.29 -7.55
C LYS A 86 3.43 9.17 -7.15
N ARG A 87 2.88 7.96 -7.25
CA ARG A 87 1.54 7.63 -6.75
C ARG A 87 1.62 6.72 -5.54
N ILE A 88 0.70 6.87 -4.61
CA ILE A 88 0.54 5.99 -3.46
C ILE A 88 -0.70 5.14 -3.71
N LEU A 89 -0.50 3.83 -3.79
CA LEU A 89 -1.56 2.86 -4.03
C LEU A 89 -1.75 2.02 -2.77
N ALA A 90 -2.94 2.07 -2.18
CA ALA A 90 -3.31 1.20 -1.05
C ALA A 90 -3.81 -0.15 -1.60
N LEU A 91 -3.14 -1.24 -1.26
CA LEU A 91 -3.48 -2.60 -1.66
C LEU A 91 -4.55 -3.18 -0.74
N ASP A 92 -5.66 -3.62 -1.34
CA ASP A 92 -6.68 -4.42 -0.67
C ASP A 92 -6.37 -5.92 -0.84
N LEU A 93 -5.77 -6.49 0.20
CA LEU A 93 -5.50 -7.93 0.27
C LEU A 93 -6.79 -8.76 0.35
N ALA A 94 -7.84 -8.24 1.00
CA ALA A 94 -9.11 -8.98 1.14
C ALA A 94 -9.81 -9.11 -0.21
N GLY A 95 -9.82 -8.04 -1.02
CA GLY A 95 -10.29 -8.06 -2.41
C GLY A 95 -9.47 -9.00 -3.30
N LEU A 96 -8.15 -9.07 -3.10
CA LEU A 96 -7.28 -10.01 -3.82
C LEU A 96 -7.61 -11.47 -3.51
N LEU A 97 -7.96 -11.76 -2.25
CA LEU A 97 -8.35 -13.08 -1.73
C LEU A 97 -9.80 -13.44 -2.08
N ALA A 98 -10.68 -12.46 -2.29
CA ALA A 98 -12.07 -12.68 -2.68
C ALA A 98 -12.14 -13.40 -4.05
N GLY A 99 -12.72 -14.60 -4.04
CA GLY A 99 -12.80 -15.48 -5.21
C GLY A 99 -11.63 -16.45 -5.40
N ALA A 100 -10.60 -16.43 -4.54
CA ALA A 100 -9.51 -17.39 -4.54
C ALA A 100 -9.85 -18.64 -3.71
N SER A 101 -10.92 -19.36 -4.07
CA SER A 101 -11.28 -20.63 -3.42
C SER A 101 -10.35 -21.79 -3.83
N TYR A 102 -9.46 -21.58 -4.81
CA TYR A 102 -8.49 -22.55 -5.29
C TYR A 102 -7.08 -22.21 -4.82
N ARG A 103 -6.39 -23.20 -4.23
CA ARG A 103 -5.03 -23.10 -3.65
C ARG A 103 -3.95 -22.45 -4.54
N GLY A 104 -4.16 -22.33 -5.86
CA GLY A 104 -3.22 -21.70 -6.79
C GLY A 104 -3.65 -20.33 -7.36
N ALA A 105 -4.94 -19.97 -7.25
CA ALA A 105 -5.45 -18.75 -7.88
C ALA A 105 -4.91 -17.46 -7.23
N PHE A 106 -4.66 -17.52 -5.91
CA PHE A 106 -4.03 -16.42 -5.19
C PHE A 106 -2.60 -16.18 -5.65
N GLU A 107 -1.78 -17.24 -5.77
CA GLU A 107 -0.38 -17.11 -6.16
C GLU A 107 -0.24 -16.54 -7.58
N GLU A 108 -1.10 -16.98 -8.50
CA GLU A 108 -1.14 -16.46 -9.87
C GLU A 108 -1.50 -14.97 -9.90
N ARG A 109 -2.53 -14.55 -9.14
CA ARG A 109 -2.91 -13.14 -9.02
C ARG A 109 -1.84 -12.30 -8.36
N PHE A 110 -1.21 -12.80 -7.30
CA PHE A 110 -0.15 -12.09 -6.60
C PHE A 110 1.08 -11.91 -7.51
N ARG A 111 1.44 -12.94 -8.28
CA ARG A 111 2.50 -12.85 -9.28
C ARG A 111 2.19 -11.83 -10.38
N ALA A 112 0.95 -11.80 -10.86
CA ALA A 112 0.50 -10.78 -11.82
C ALA A 112 0.56 -9.38 -11.21
N LEU A 113 0.16 -9.21 -9.95
CA LEU A 113 0.27 -7.94 -9.22
C LEU A 113 1.72 -7.47 -9.12
N ILE A 114 2.65 -8.35 -8.75
CA ILE A 114 4.09 -8.01 -8.71
C ILE A 114 4.55 -7.55 -10.09
N GLY A 115 4.19 -8.27 -11.16
CA GLY A 115 4.54 -7.88 -12.53
C GLY A 115 3.98 -6.51 -12.92
N ASP A 116 2.75 -6.20 -12.52
CA ASP A 116 2.15 -4.88 -12.74
C ASP A 116 2.88 -3.79 -11.94
N VAL A 117 3.31 -4.07 -10.70
CA VAL A 117 4.08 -3.13 -9.87
C VAL A 117 5.48 -2.88 -10.44
N GLU A 118 6.15 -3.92 -10.93
CA GLU A 118 7.46 -3.80 -11.57
C GLU A 118 7.38 -2.99 -12.88
N ALA A 119 6.31 -3.16 -13.64
CA ALA A 119 6.06 -2.42 -14.88
C ALA A 119 5.84 -0.91 -14.67
N GLU A 120 5.57 -0.48 -13.44
CA GLU A 120 5.45 0.94 -13.08
C GLU A 120 6.82 1.62 -12.87
N GLU A 121 7.93 0.89 -12.99
CA GLU A 121 9.30 1.43 -13.01
C GLU A 121 9.63 2.32 -11.79
N GLY A 122 9.05 2.00 -10.63
CA GLY A 122 9.23 2.76 -9.40
C GLY A 122 8.44 4.06 -9.32
N ASN A 123 7.50 4.33 -10.23
CA ASN A 123 6.62 5.51 -10.18
C ASN A 123 5.51 5.39 -9.12
N ILE A 124 5.37 4.21 -8.50
CA ILE A 124 4.37 3.95 -7.47
C ILE A 124 5.01 3.54 -6.15
N ILE A 125 4.31 3.82 -5.06
CA ILE A 125 4.55 3.32 -3.71
C ILE A 125 3.31 2.50 -3.34
N VAL A 126 3.51 1.22 -3.05
CA VAL A 126 2.41 0.34 -2.62
C VAL A 126 2.36 0.32 -1.10
N PHE A 127 1.23 0.76 -0.54
CA PHE A 127 0.90 0.62 0.86
C PHE A 127 0.06 -0.64 1.06
N ILE A 128 0.49 -1.53 1.94
CA ILE A 128 -0.25 -2.75 2.28
C ILE A 128 -0.82 -2.56 3.68
N ASP A 129 -2.14 -2.40 3.77
CA ASP A 129 -2.81 -2.30 5.07
C ASP A 129 -3.24 -3.69 5.53
N GLU A 130 -2.46 -4.27 6.42
CA GLU A 130 -2.91 -5.41 7.22
C GLU A 130 -3.77 -4.87 8.37
N SER A 131 -5.03 -4.52 8.07
CA SER A 131 -6.06 -4.23 9.07
C SER A 131 -6.45 -5.50 9.83
N THR A 132 -5.51 -6.29 10.34
CA THR A 132 -5.80 -7.44 11.22
C THR A 132 -4.54 -7.83 12.00
N SER A 133 -4.49 -7.49 13.29
CA SER A 133 -3.67 -8.23 14.24
C SER A 133 -4.60 -8.96 15.20
N TYR A 134 -4.92 -10.22 14.90
CA TYR A 134 -5.48 -11.13 15.92
C TYR A 134 -4.32 -11.71 16.72
N SER A 135 -4.16 -11.30 17.98
CA SER A 135 -3.35 -12.02 18.95
C SER A 135 -4.17 -13.19 19.50
N VAL A 136 -3.96 -14.41 18.99
CA VAL A 136 -4.40 -15.63 19.70
C VAL A 136 -3.28 -16.04 20.65
N SER A 137 -3.50 -15.82 21.95
CA SER A 137 -2.69 -16.42 23.01
C SER A 137 -3.07 -17.89 23.14
N ALA A 138 -2.20 -18.79 22.68
CA ALA A 138 -2.20 -20.18 23.14
C ALA A 138 -1.12 -20.35 24.22
N ARG A 139 -1.53 -20.29 25.50
CA ARG A 139 -0.78 -20.90 26.59
C ARG A 139 -1.02 -22.40 26.57
N GLN A 140 0.02 -23.21 26.36
CA GLN A 140 0.17 -24.57 26.90
C GLN A 140 1.68 -24.79 27.13
N ARG A 141 2.15 -24.65 28.36
CA ARG A 141 2.35 -25.68 29.40
C ARG A 141 3.64 -26.49 29.22
N VAL A 142 4.63 -26.11 30.04
CA VAL A 142 5.60 -26.91 30.82
C VAL A 142 5.83 -28.36 30.37
N ALA A 143 7.06 -28.65 29.95
CA ALA A 143 7.96 -29.64 30.59
C ALA A 143 9.40 -29.32 30.16
#